data_AF-A0A4D4KPI1-F1
#
_entry.id   AF-A0A4D4KPI1-F1
#
_cell.length_a   1.000
_cell.length_b   1.000
_cell.length_c   1.000
_cell.angle_alpha   90.00
_cell.angle_beta   90.00
_cell.angle_gamma   90.00
#
_symmetry.space_group_name_H-M   'P 1'
#
loop_
_entity.id
_entity.type
_entity.pdbx_description
1 polymer ?
#
loop_
_entity_poly.entity_id
_entity_poly.type
_entity_poly.pdbx_seq_one_letter_code
_entity_poly.pdbx_strand_id
1 'polypeptide(L)'
;MTTTPSTAPDILSPEFAADPYPAYRTMRADFPLIHHHTTGGYIISRYEDVARAFKDPVFTSHNYDWQIEPVHGRTILQMDGREHSVRRALVAPAFRGRTYGRSSCPSSSATPGTSSTPSGTRRKPIWWASTRPAFRST
;
A
#
# COMPACT_ATOMS: atom_id res chain seq x y z
N MET A 1 8.69 19.80 35.66
CA MET A 1 8.99 18.81 34.61
C MET A 1 8.19 19.22 33.38
N THR A 2 8.85 19.72 32.34
CA THR A 2 8.16 20.19 31.13
C THR A 2 8.04 19.02 30.17
N THR A 3 6.87 18.38 30.12
CA THR A 3 6.58 17.32 29.16
C THR A 3 6.36 17.97 27.80
N THR A 4 7.37 17.96 26.94
CA THR A 4 7.22 18.34 25.53
C THR A 4 6.15 17.43 24.92
N PRO A 5 5.10 17.95 24.25
CA PRO A 5 4.11 17.10 23.61
C PRO A 5 4.83 16.26 22.55
N SER A 6 4.79 14.94 22.72
CA SER A 6 5.32 13.99 21.74
C SER A 6 4.45 14.07 20.48
N THR A 7 5.04 14.43 19.34
CA THR A 7 4.34 14.49 18.05
C THR A 7 4.38 13.11 17.39
N ALA A 8 3.25 12.66 16.84
CA ALA A 8 3.17 11.40 16.12
C ALA A 8 4.08 11.40 14.87
N PRO A 9 4.72 10.26 14.51
CA PRO A 9 5.47 10.14 13.27
C PRO A 9 4.63 10.46 12.03
N ASP A 10 5.24 11.16 11.07
CA ASP A 10 4.61 11.47 9.78
C ASP A 10 4.72 10.27 8.84
N ILE A 11 3.56 9.73 8.42
CA ILE A 11 3.49 8.55 7.54
C ILE A 11 3.75 8.87 6.06
N LEU A 12 3.81 10.15 5.69
CA LEU A 12 4.07 10.60 4.32
C LEU A 12 5.50 11.11 4.14
N SER A 13 6.35 11.03 5.17
CA SER A 13 7.72 11.54 5.12
C SER A 13 8.65 10.60 4.32
N PRO A 14 9.74 11.14 3.73
CA PRO A 14 10.77 10.33 3.07
C PRO A 14 11.43 9.31 4.01
N GLU A 15 11.59 9.65 5.29
CA GLU A 15 12.17 8.77 6.31
C GLU A 15 11.25 7.57 6.56
N PHE A 16 9.94 7.81 6.64
CA PHE A 16 8.95 6.74 6.75
C PHE A 16 8.95 5.85 5.50
N ALA A 17 9.06 6.44 4.31
CA ALA A 17 9.17 5.69 3.06
C ALA A 17 10.45 4.84 2.98
N ALA A 18 11.55 5.30 3.58
CA ALA A 18 12.83 4.60 3.61
C ALA A 18 12.85 3.46 4.64
N ASP A 19 12.38 3.72 5.86
CA ASP A 19 12.24 2.72 6.93
C ASP A 19 11.02 3.03 7.83
N PRO A 20 9.89 2.34 7.63
CA PRO A 20 8.67 2.61 8.39
C PRO A 20 8.65 1.92 9.77
N TYR A 21 9.53 0.96 10.03
CA TYR A 21 9.46 0.15 11.26
C TYR A 21 9.72 0.93 12.55
N PRO A 22 10.67 1.88 12.60
CA PRO A 22 10.83 2.79 13.73
C PRO A 22 9.55 3.58 14.03
N ALA A 23 8.93 4.16 13.00
CA ALA A 23 7.69 4.90 13.14
C ALA A 23 6.57 4.00 13.68
N TYR A 24 6.40 2.79 13.15
CA TYR A 24 5.41 1.86 13.66
C TYR A 24 5.61 1.46 15.12
N ARG A 25 6.87 1.38 15.60
CA ARG A 25 7.14 1.10 17.03
C ARG A 25 6.65 2.24 17.90
N THR A 26 6.99 3.48 17.56
CA THR A 26 6.54 4.68 18.27
C THR A 26 5.02 4.81 18.23
N MET A 27 4.41 4.64 17.06
CA MET A 27 2.96 4.72 16.90
C MET A 27 2.24 3.69 17.79
N ARG A 28 2.71 2.45 17.84
CA ARG A 28 2.11 1.40 18.68
C ARG A 28 2.27 1.63 20.18
N ALA A 29 3.39 2.20 20.60
CA ALA A 29 3.67 2.49 22.00
C ALA A 29 2.86 3.69 22.51
N ASP A 30 2.91 4.80 21.78
CA ASP A 30 2.52 6.10 22.31
C ASP A 30 1.27 6.69 21.64
N PHE A 31 0.90 6.20 20.46
CA PHE A 31 -0.15 6.78 19.62
C PHE A 31 -1.15 5.74 19.11
N PRO A 32 -2.03 5.18 19.97
CA PRO A 32 -3.00 4.15 19.58
C PRO A 32 -3.97 4.62 18.48
N LEU A 33 -4.33 5.91 18.48
CA LEU A 33 -5.18 6.56 17.51
C LEU A 33 -4.58 7.92 17.14
N ILE A 34 -4.38 8.16 15.84
CA ILE A 34 -3.84 9.42 15.30
C ILE A 34 -4.87 10.01 14.33
N HIS A 35 -5.23 11.27 14.51
CA HIS A 35 -5.91 12.03 13.47
C HIS A 35 -4.87 12.63 12.53
N HIS A 36 -4.81 12.12 11.30
CA HIS A 36 -3.81 12.54 10.33
C HIS A 36 -4.39 13.59 9.38
N HIS A 37 -4.12 14.86 9.70
CA HIS A 37 -4.71 16.01 9.01
C HIS A 37 -4.45 16.02 7.50
N THR A 38 -3.27 15.58 7.05
CA THR A 38 -2.90 15.59 5.62
C THR A 38 -3.74 14.62 4.79
N THR A 39 -4.12 13.46 5.35
CA THR A 39 -5.00 12.51 4.66
C THR A 39 -6.47 12.69 5.03
N GLY A 40 -6.77 13.53 6.02
CA GLY A 40 -8.12 13.69 6.59
C GLY A 40 -8.66 12.42 7.25
N GLY A 41 -7.78 11.47 7.60
CA GLY A 41 -8.15 10.14 8.07
C GLY A 41 -7.63 9.84 9.47
N TYR A 42 -8.20 8.81 10.09
CA TYR A 42 -7.71 8.25 11.34
C TYR A 42 -6.76 7.08 11.07
N ILE A 43 -5.65 7.03 11.81
CA ILE A 43 -4.71 5.93 11.79
C ILE A 43 -4.81 5.19 13.11
N ILE A 44 -5.01 3.87 13.03
CA ILE A 44 -5.04 2.96 14.17
C ILE A 44 -3.74 2.17 14.16
N SER A 45 -3.02 2.15 15.28
CA SER A 45 -1.70 1.50 15.35
C SER A 45 -1.72 0.16 16.08
N ARG A 46 -2.59 -0.02 17.08
CA ARG A 46 -2.66 -1.24 17.89
C ARG A 46 -3.36 -2.38 17.15
N TYR A 47 -2.80 -3.57 17.28
CA TYR A 47 -3.33 -4.77 16.62
C TYR A 47 -4.77 -5.08 17.03
N GLU A 48 -5.11 -4.96 18.32
CA GLU A 48 -6.45 -5.25 18.83
C GLU A 48 -7.53 -4.36 18.18
N ASP A 49 -7.25 -3.07 18.04
CA ASP A 49 -8.16 -2.12 17.42
C ASP A 49 -8.27 -2.32 15.91
N VAL A 50 -7.15 -2.60 15.22
CA VAL A 50 -7.16 -2.94 13.79
C VAL A 50 -7.97 -4.22 13.55
N ALA A 51 -7.73 -5.27 14.34
CA ALA A 51 -8.43 -6.54 14.22
C ALA A 51 -9.94 -6.40 14.52
N ARG A 52 -10.32 -5.52 15.45
CA ARG A 52 -11.72 -5.17 15.71
C ARG A 52 -12.31 -4.40 14.53
N ALA A 53 -11.62 -3.40 14.01
CA ALA A 53 -12.10 -2.59 12.89
C ALA A 53 -12.38 -3.44 11.64
N PHE A 54 -11.58 -4.48 11.37
CA PHE A 54 -11.82 -5.40 10.25
C PHE A 54 -13.02 -6.34 10.43
N LYS A 55 -13.56 -6.47 11.65
CA LYS A 55 -14.68 -7.39 11.96
C LYS A 55 -15.98 -6.67 12.27
N ASP A 56 -15.88 -5.43 12.75
CA ASP A 56 -17.02 -4.64 13.16
C ASP A 56 -17.69 -3.98 11.93
N PRO A 57 -18.98 -4.24 11.67
CA PRO A 57 -19.69 -3.71 10.50
C PRO A 57 -19.85 -2.18 10.51
N VAL A 58 -19.55 -1.50 11.61
CA VAL A 58 -19.50 -0.03 11.65
C VAL A 58 -18.41 0.52 10.72
N PHE A 59 -17.35 -0.23 10.46
CA PHE A 59 -16.30 0.14 9.51
C PHE A 59 -16.63 -0.45 8.14
N THR A 60 -16.99 0.41 7.18
CA THR A 60 -17.37 -0.01 5.83
C THR A 60 -16.24 0.21 4.82
N SER A 61 -16.32 -0.49 3.69
CA SER A 61 -15.39 -0.36 2.56
C SER A 61 -15.78 0.75 1.57
N HIS A 62 -16.82 1.54 1.86
CA HIS A 62 -17.36 2.58 0.98
C HIS A 62 -16.35 3.68 0.62
N ASN A 63 -15.26 3.82 1.37
CA ASN A 63 -14.17 4.74 1.04
C ASN A 63 -13.59 4.47 -0.38
N TYR A 64 -13.70 3.24 -0.88
CA TYR A 64 -13.23 2.90 -2.22
C TYR A 64 -14.11 3.43 -3.37
N ASP A 65 -15.34 3.86 -3.07
CA ASP A 65 -16.26 4.44 -4.07
C ASP A 65 -15.71 5.72 -4.68
N TRP A 66 -14.98 6.53 -3.92
CA TRP A 66 -14.37 7.75 -4.45
C TRP A 66 -12.88 7.56 -4.79
N GLN A 67 -12.17 6.63 -4.12
CA GLN A 67 -10.73 6.43 -4.35
C GLN A 67 -10.40 5.57 -5.57
N ILE A 68 -11.16 4.50 -5.80
CA ILE A 68 -10.79 3.44 -6.75
C ILE A 68 -11.80 3.34 -7.90
N GLU A 69 -13.09 3.47 -7.61
CA GLU A 69 -14.16 3.31 -8.60
C GLU A 69 -14.03 4.21 -9.83
N PRO A 70 -13.63 5.50 -9.73
CA PRO A 70 -13.53 6.38 -10.90
C PRO A 70 -12.57 5.88 -11.97
N VAL A 71 -11.59 5.04 -11.59
CA VAL A 71 -10.56 4.52 -12.50
C VAL A 71 -10.82 3.05 -12.85
N HIS A 72 -11.32 2.25 -11.91
CA HIS A 72 -11.40 0.79 -12.06
C HIS A 72 -12.83 0.25 -12.16
N GLY A 73 -13.84 1.11 -12.05
CA GLY A 73 -15.23 0.69 -11.82
C GLY A 73 -15.39 -0.01 -10.47
N ARG A 74 -16.59 -0.58 -10.23
CA ARG A 74 -16.90 -1.23 -8.95
C ARG A 74 -16.08 -2.51 -8.76
N THR A 75 -15.15 -2.47 -7.81
CA THR A 75 -14.19 -3.55 -7.54
C THR A 75 -14.66 -4.49 -6.42
N ILE A 76 -14.05 -5.69 -6.34
CA ILE A 76 -14.36 -6.66 -5.27
C ILE A 76 -14.10 -6.10 -3.86
N LEU A 77 -13.24 -5.09 -3.73
CA LEU A 77 -12.90 -4.42 -2.48
C LEU A 77 -14.04 -3.56 -1.93
N GLN A 78 -14.99 -3.15 -2.77
CA GLN A 78 -16.14 -2.30 -2.40
C GLN A 78 -17.40 -3.11 -2.04
N MET A 79 -17.36 -4.43 -2.19
CA MET A 79 -18.53 -5.27 -2.06
C MET A 79 -18.55 -5.90 -0.69
N ASP A 80 -19.76 -6.08 -0.14
CA ASP A 80 -19.97 -6.74 1.14
C ASP A 80 -20.91 -7.96 1.03
N GLY A 81 -20.93 -8.79 2.07
CA GLY A 81 -21.86 -9.90 2.23
C GLY A 81 -21.91 -10.90 1.06
N ARG A 82 -23.12 -11.13 0.53
CA ARG A 82 -23.37 -12.10 -0.55
C ARG A 82 -22.73 -11.68 -1.87
N GLU A 83 -22.76 -10.39 -2.20
CA GLU A 83 -22.17 -9.85 -3.44
C GLU A 83 -20.66 -10.11 -3.48
N HIS A 84 -19.97 -9.80 -2.38
CA HIS A 84 -18.55 -10.10 -2.21
C HIS A 84 -18.27 -11.60 -2.31
N SER A 85 -19.06 -12.42 -1.61
CA SER A 85 -18.88 -13.88 -1.57
C SER A 85 -19.00 -14.53 -2.95
N VAL A 86 -19.99 -14.11 -3.75
CA VAL A 86 -20.20 -14.61 -5.11
C VAL A 86 -19.04 -14.22 -6.03
N ARG A 87 -18.60 -12.94 -6.02
CA ARG A 87 -17.49 -12.49 -6.88
C ARG A 87 -16.14 -13.05 -6.43
N ARG A 88 -15.90 -13.21 -5.12
CA ARG A 88 -14.70 -13.87 -4.59
C ARG A 88 -14.62 -15.33 -5.03
N ALA A 89 -15.74 -16.04 -5.09
CA ALA A 89 -15.78 -17.45 -5.51
C ALA A 89 -15.33 -17.66 -6.95
N LEU A 90 -15.48 -16.65 -7.82
CA LEU A 90 -15.02 -16.70 -9.21
C LEU A 90 -13.50 -16.61 -9.33
N VAL A 91 -12.87 -15.75 -8.53
CA VAL A 91 -11.41 -15.48 -8.63
C VAL A 91 -10.57 -16.36 -7.72
N ALA A 92 -11.08 -16.72 -6.53
CA ALA A 92 -10.31 -17.46 -5.53
C ALA A 92 -9.70 -18.80 -6.01
N PRO A 93 -10.36 -19.61 -6.87
CA PRO A 93 -9.79 -20.87 -7.35
C PRO A 93 -8.47 -20.69 -8.11
N ALA A 94 -8.30 -19.60 -8.87
CA ALA A 94 -7.09 -19.33 -9.65
C ALA A 94 -5.86 -19.05 -8.76
N PHE A 95 -6.08 -18.65 -7.50
CA PHE A 95 -5.04 -18.37 -6.51
C PHE A 95 -4.81 -19.53 -5.53
N ARG A 96 -5.48 -20.68 -5.69
CA ARG A 96 -5.22 -21.87 -4.88
C ARG A 96 -4.01 -22.62 -5.43
N GLY A 97 -3.08 -23.03 -4.57
CA GLY A 97 -1.71 -23.46 -4.90
C GLY A 97 -1.50 -24.54 -5.98
N ARG A 98 -2.55 -25.19 -6.50
CA ARG A 98 -2.46 -26.11 -7.64
C ARG A 98 -2.22 -25.40 -8.99
N THR A 99 -2.57 -24.12 -9.12
CA THR A 99 -2.31 -23.31 -10.33
C THR A 99 -1.00 -22.53 -10.24
N TYR A 100 -0.61 -22.08 -9.04
CA TYR A 100 0.58 -21.25 -8.83
C TYR A 100 1.88 -21.96 -9.23
N GLY A 101 1.96 -23.28 -9.02
CA GLY A 101 3.15 -24.08 -9.37
C GLY A 101 3.36 -24.35 -10.87
N ARG A 102 2.39 -24.01 -11.74
CA ARG A 102 2.50 -24.23 -13.21
C ARG A 102 2.71 -22.94 -13.99
N SER A 103 2.52 -21.78 -13.35
CA SER A 103 2.64 -20.45 -13.96
C SER A 103 3.87 -19.67 -13.48
N SER A 104 4.75 -20.28 -12.66
CA SER A 104 6.08 -19.74 -12.45
C SER A 104 6.83 -19.86 -13.78
N CYS A 105 6.89 -18.74 -14.51
CA CYS A 105 7.81 -18.55 -15.62
C CYS A 105 9.17 -19.11 -15.20
N PRO A 106 9.80 -20.03 -15.96
CA PRO A 106 11.10 -20.51 -15.56
C PRO A 106 12.03 -19.31 -15.54
N SER A 107 12.55 -18.96 -14.37
CA SER A 107 13.72 -18.10 -14.26
C SER A 107 14.90 -18.93 -14.80
N SER A 108 14.95 -19.12 -16.11
CA SER A 108 16.07 -19.72 -16.80
C SER A 108 17.24 -18.76 -16.65
N SER A 109 18.13 -19.13 -15.75
CA SER A 109 19.57 -18.86 -15.76
C SER A 109 20.07 -18.25 -17.07
N ALA A 110 20.20 -16.93 -17.09
CA ALA A 110 21.05 -16.23 -18.04
C ALA A 110 22.21 -15.62 -17.24
N THR A 111 23.15 -16.47 -16.84
CA THR A 111 24.51 -16.03 -16.54
C THR A 111 25.41 -16.56 -17.66
N PRO A 112 25.65 -15.81 -18.74
CA PRO A 112 26.80 -16.08 -19.59
C PRO A 112 28.03 -15.43 -18.96
N GLY A 113 29.00 -16.27 -18.64
CA GLY A 113 30.44 -16.02 -18.74
C GLY A 113 30.97 -14.66 -18.27
N THR A 114 31.68 -14.68 -17.15
CA THR A 114 32.81 -13.79 -16.90
C THR A 114 33.77 -13.77 -18.10
N SER A 115 33.88 -12.63 -18.78
CA SER A 115 35.15 -12.13 -19.29
C SER A 115 35.11 -10.61 -19.56
N SER A 116 36.08 -9.92 -18.94
CA SER A 116 36.74 -8.68 -19.38
C SER A 116 35.92 -7.38 -19.58
N THR A 117 36.13 -6.44 -18.65
CA THR A 117 36.12 -4.97 -18.82
C THR A 117 37.09 -4.56 -19.94
N PRO A 118 36.84 -3.48 -20.72
CA PRO A 118 37.21 -2.14 -20.25
C PRO A 118 36.24 -1.00 -20.61
N SER A 119 36.23 0.00 -19.72
CA SER A 119 36.07 1.46 -19.96
C SER A 119 35.06 1.95 -21.02
N GLY A 120 34.02 2.66 -20.55
CA GLY A 120 33.22 3.52 -21.39
C GLY A 120 32.14 4.26 -20.61
N THR A 121 32.42 5.50 -20.24
CA THR A 121 31.48 6.45 -19.62
C THR A 121 30.20 6.56 -20.46
N ARG A 122 29.07 6.02 -19.97
CA ARG A 122 27.75 6.26 -20.55
C ARG A 122 26.76 6.66 -19.45
N ARG A 123 26.39 7.94 -19.50
CA ARG A 123 25.31 8.57 -18.73
C ARG A 123 24.03 7.74 -18.83
N LYS A 124 23.44 7.38 -17.69
CA LYS A 124 22.11 6.79 -17.63
C LYS A 124 21.05 7.90 -17.81
N PRO A 125 20.07 7.75 -18.71
CA PRO A 125 18.98 8.69 -18.83
C PRO A 125 17.97 8.48 -17.69
N ILE A 126 17.70 9.58 -16.99
CA ILE A 126 16.57 9.77 -16.07
C ILE A 126 15.27 9.58 -16.88
N TRP A 127 14.47 8.60 -16.50
CA TRP A 127 13.08 8.44 -16.96
C TRP A 127 12.16 8.28 -15.75
N TRP A 128 11.67 9.41 -15.26
CA TRP A 128 10.28 9.56 -14.79
C TRP A 128 9.94 11.06 -14.84
N ALA A 129 9.48 11.52 -16.00
CA ALA A 129 8.84 12.82 -16.11
C ALA A 129 7.39 12.65 -15.66
N SER A 130 7.07 13.24 -14.51
CA SER A 130 5.72 13.43 -14.01
C SER A 130 4.95 14.37 -14.95
N THR A 131 3.93 13.86 -15.62
CA THR A 131 2.92 14.73 -16.24
C THR A 131 1.78 14.91 -15.22
N ARG A 132 1.83 16.01 -14.47
CA ARG A 132 0.68 16.54 -13.71
C ARG A 132 -0.28 17.21 -14.70
N PRO A 133 -1.59 16.93 -14.70
CA PRO A 133 -2.56 17.88 -15.22
C PRO A 133 -2.90 18.91 -14.15
N ALA A 134 -2.75 20.19 -14.52
CA ALA A 134 -3.13 21.34 -13.71
C ALA A 134 -4.66 21.43 -13.59
N PHE A 135 -5.18 21.48 -12.37
CA PHE A 135 -6.57 21.85 -12.12
C PHE A 135 -6.64 23.38 -11.96
N ARG A 136 -7.32 24.04 -12.90
CA ARG A 136 -7.61 25.48 -12.84
C ARG A 136 -9.05 25.65 -12.37
N SER A 137 -9.21 26.33 -11.25
CA SER A 137 -10.48 26.79 -10.72
C SER A 137 -11.06 27.89 -11.61
N THR A 138 -12.34 27.83 -11.90
CA THR A 138 -13.20 28.99 -12.19
C THR A 138 -14.52 28.74 -11.49
#